data_AF-A0A1D2MCJ0-F1
#
_entry.id   AF-A0A1D2MCJ0-F1
#
_cell.length_a   1.000
_cell.length_b   1.000
_cell.length_c   1.000
_cell.angle_alpha   90.00
_cell.angle_beta   90.00
_cell.angle_gamma   90.00
#
_symmetry.space_group_name_H-M   'P 1'
#
loop_
_entity.id
_entity.type
_entity.pdbx_description
1 polymer ?
#
loop_
_entity_poly.entity_id
_entity_poly.type
_entity_poly.pdbx_seq_one_letter_code
_entity_poly.pdbx_strand_id
1 'polypeptide(L)'
;IFRILILIISLVSHYESDWRKIYKIFDVSKWTYDFPRLSMEEYYVAMNNISFILSLVSLGTSLIIGMPERRKKMVDFGYHILIALLLLIAGSVYITSTKELKDTSKHVTWFLNGEKSKLLIGLKMFAGSLAIIQTALYVVVALFI
;
A
#
# COMPACT_ATOMS: atom_id res chain seq x y z
N ILE A 1 -15.05 5.02 -5.05
CA ILE A 1 -15.32 4.89 -3.60
C ILE A 1 -14.38 3.88 -2.95
N PHE A 2 -14.41 2.60 -3.31
CA PHE A 2 -13.56 1.55 -2.73
C PHE A 2 -12.06 1.93 -2.66
N ARG A 3 -11.53 2.49 -3.74
CA ARG A 3 -10.14 2.95 -3.83
C ARG A 3 -9.78 4.09 -2.88
N ILE A 4 -10.72 5.00 -2.63
CA ILE A 4 -10.54 6.12 -1.69
C ILE A 4 -10.48 5.58 -0.26
N LEU A 5 -11.31 4.59 0.07
CA LEU A 5 -11.25 3.92 1.37
C LEU A 5 -9.89 3.25 1.58
N ILE A 6 -9.40 2.52 0.59
CA ILE A 6 -8.06 1.89 0.64
C ILE A 6 -6.99 2.96 0.87
N LEU A 7 -7.01 4.04 0.10
CA LEU A 7 -6.09 5.16 0.26
C LEU A 7 -6.09 5.72 1.69
N ILE A 8 -7.27 6.04 2.23
CA ILE A 8 -7.40 6.57 3.59
C ILE A 8 -6.86 5.58 4.61
N ILE A 9 -7.25 4.31 4.52
CA ILE A 9 -6.81 3.26 5.46
C ILE A 9 -5.29 3.08 5.38
N SER A 10 -4.70 3.06 4.17
CA SER A 10 -3.25 2.98 3.98
C SER A 10 -2.54 4.15 4.64
N LEU A 11 -2.98 5.38 4.36
CA LEU A 11 -2.41 6.60 4.91
C LEU A 11 -2.50 6.61 6.44
N VAL A 12 -3.67 6.34 7.00
CA VAL A 12 -3.87 6.27 8.47
C VAL A 12 -2.97 5.18 9.07
N SER A 13 -2.95 3.98 8.48
CA SER A 13 -2.14 2.86 8.99
C SER A 13 -0.64 3.14 9.00
N HIS A 14 -0.15 4.01 8.12
CA HIS A 14 1.26 4.39 8.06
C HIS A 14 1.57 5.64 8.90
N TYR A 15 0.77 6.71 8.76
CA TYR A 15 1.06 8.00 9.37
C TYR A 15 0.75 8.06 10.87
N GLU A 16 -0.30 7.36 11.31
CA GLU A 16 -0.68 7.26 12.73
C GLU A 16 0.09 6.14 13.46
N SER A 17 0.84 5.31 12.74
CA SER A 17 1.64 4.27 13.38
C SER A 17 2.89 4.86 14.02
N ASP A 18 3.10 4.51 15.29
CA ASP A 18 4.28 4.90 16.04
C ASP A 18 5.57 4.27 15.51
N TRP A 19 5.48 3.25 14.63
CA TRP A 19 6.66 2.63 14.00
C TRP A 19 7.56 3.67 13.32
N ARG A 20 6.96 4.67 12.66
CA ARG A 20 7.69 5.74 11.98
C ARG A 20 8.47 6.62 12.96
N LYS A 21 7.94 6.83 14.16
CA LYS A 21 8.58 7.61 15.23
C LYS A 21 9.71 6.80 15.85
N ILE A 22 9.46 5.53 16.16
CA ILE A 22 10.45 4.59 16.72
C ILE A 22 11.65 4.47 15.79
N TYR A 23 11.42 4.23 14.50
CA TYR A 23 12.47 4.05 13.50
C TYR A 23 13.44 5.25 13.45
N LYS A 24 12.89 6.48 13.58
CA LYS A 24 13.68 7.72 13.55
C LYS A 24 14.40 8.03 14.87
N ILE A 25 13.73 7.85 16.01
CA ILE A 25 14.27 8.23 17.32
C ILE A 25 15.40 7.28 17.74
N PHE A 26 15.22 5.99 17.50
CA PHE A 26 16.10 4.97 18.06
C PHE A 26 17.21 4.52 17.11
N ASP A 27 17.29 5.11 15.91
CA ASP A 27 18.21 4.71 14.84
C ASP A 27 18.28 3.19 14.68
N VAL A 28 17.10 2.60 14.42
CA VAL A 28 16.88 1.14 14.39
C VAL A 28 17.76 0.46 13.32
N SER A 29 18.33 1.22 12.39
CA SER A 29 19.33 0.75 11.41
C SER A 29 20.60 0.18 12.05
N LYS A 30 20.91 0.59 13.29
CA LYS A 30 22.08 0.15 14.06
C LYS A 30 21.81 -1.05 14.98
N TRP A 31 20.58 -1.54 15.01
CA TRP A 31 20.19 -2.60 15.92
C TRP A 31 20.55 -3.97 15.31
N THR A 32 20.96 -4.91 16.17
CA THR A 32 21.42 -6.25 15.76
C THR A 32 20.32 -7.22 15.35
N TYR A 33 19.06 -6.85 15.60
CA TYR A 33 17.89 -7.62 15.19
C TYR A 33 17.42 -7.19 13.79
N ASP A 34 16.90 -8.13 13.02
CA ASP A 34 16.24 -7.81 11.75
C ASP A 34 14.90 -7.14 12.03
N PHE A 35 14.83 -5.83 11.78
CA PHE A 35 13.60 -5.05 11.84
C PHE A 35 13.08 -4.73 10.44
N PRO A 36 11.76 -4.69 10.24
CA PRO A 36 11.19 -4.30 8.96
C PRO A 36 11.63 -2.88 8.62
N ARG A 37 12.21 -2.69 7.44
CA ARG A 37 12.65 -1.36 7.02
C ARG A 37 11.44 -0.46 6.80
N LEU A 38 11.51 0.78 7.30
CA LEU A 38 10.46 1.77 7.09
C LEU A 38 10.19 2.02 5.59
N SER A 39 11.23 1.88 4.77
CA SER A 39 11.14 1.99 3.30
C SER A 39 10.13 1.02 2.67
N MET A 40 9.85 -0.13 3.30
CA MET A 40 8.83 -1.07 2.82
C MET A 40 7.41 -0.49 2.97
N GLU A 41 7.15 0.20 4.07
CA GLU A 41 5.86 0.89 4.29
C GLU A 41 5.73 2.12 3.40
N GLU A 42 6.80 2.91 3.27
CA GLU A 42 6.85 4.08 2.40
C GLU A 42 6.63 3.68 0.94
N TYR A 43 7.24 2.58 0.50
CA TYR A 43 7.01 2.00 -0.82
C TYR A 43 5.53 1.65 -1.03
N TYR A 44 4.89 0.98 -0.07
CA TYR A 44 3.46 0.66 -0.15
C TYR A 44 2.59 1.91 -0.30
N VAL A 45 2.81 2.93 0.54
CA VAL A 45 2.06 4.19 0.46
C VAL A 45 2.29 4.90 -0.87
N ALA A 46 3.53 4.96 -1.33
CA ALA A 46 3.89 5.55 -2.62
C ALA A 46 3.19 4.84 -3.78
N MET A 47 3.23 3.50 -3.80
CA MET A 47 2.56 2.71 -4.84
C MET A 47 1.04 2.87 -4.81
N ASN A 48 0.43 2.97 -3.63
CA ASN A 48 -1.00 3.22 -3.53
C ASN A 48 -1.39 4.62 -4.05
N ASN A 49 -0.57 5.65 -3.75
CA ASN A 49 -0.74 7.00 -4.28
C ASN A 49 -0.57 7.06 -5.81
N ILE A 50 0.48 6.44 -6.34
CA ILE A 50 0.74 6.36 -7.79
C ILE A 50 -0.42 5.65 -8.47
N SER A 51 -0.86 4.53 -7.91
CA SER A 51 -2.02 3.80 -8.38
C SER A 51 -3.23 4.74 -8.40
N PHE A 52 -3.51 5.47 -7.30
CA PHE A 52 -4.58 6.48 -7.23
C PHE A 52 -4.56 7.46 -8.41
N ILE A 53 -3.43 8.14 -8.60
CA ILE A 53 -3.22 9.12 -9.67
C ILE A 53 -3.43 8.51 -11.05
N LEU A 54 -2.83 7.35 -11.31
CA LEU A 54 -2.95 6.63 -12.57
C LEU A 54 -4.44 6.38 -12.94
N SER A 55 -5.33 6.20 -11.97
CA SER A 55 -6.75 5.92 -12.24
C SER A 55 -7.60 7.14 -12.43
N LEU A 56 -7.17 8.28 -11.89
CA LEU A 56 -7.71 9.56 -12.31
C LEU A 56 -7.31 9.84 -13.76
N VAL A 57 -6.07 9.54 -14.14
CA VAL A 57 -5.59 9.69 -15.52
C VAL A 57 -6.35 8.77 -16.48
N SER A 58 -6.49 7.47 -16.17
CA SER A 58 -7.28 6.53 -16.98
C SER A 58 -8.73 7.00 -17.16
N LEU A 59 -9.38 7.45 -16.08
CA LEU A 59 -10.73 8.02 -16.13
C LEU A 59 -10.79 9.30 -16.99
N GLY A 60 -9.76 10.15 -16.96
CA GLY A 60 -9.66 11.30 -17.85
C GLY A 60 -9.51 10.89 -19.32
N THR A 61 -8.68 9.88 -19.60
CA THR A 61 -8.45 9.41 -20.98
C THR A 61 -9.68 8.73 -21.59
N SER A 62 -10.52 8.06 -20.80
CA SER A 62 -11.75 7.43 -21.29
C SER A 62 -12.75 8.47 -21.82
N LEU A 63 -12.74 9.68 -21.25
CA LEU A 63 -13.58 10.81 -21.64
C LEU A 63 -13.10 11.57 -22.89
N ILE A 64 -11.89 11.27 -23.40
CA ILE A 64 -11.36 11.93 -24.61
C ILE A 64 -12.16 11.48 -25.85
N ILE A 65 -12.85 12.42 -26.46
CA ILE A 65 -13.59 12.23 -27.73
C ILE A 65 -12.58 12.19 -28.88
N GLY A 66 -12.64 11.16 -29.73
CA GLY A 66 -11.81 11.06 -30.95
C GLY A 66 -10.73 9.97 -30.97
N MET A 67 -10.44 9.29 -29.85
CA MET A 67 -9.55 8.10 -29.89
C MET A 67 -10.27 6.87 -30.46
N PRO A 68 -9.63 6.08 -31.36
CA PRO A 68 -10.19 4.84 -31.87
C PRO A 68 -10.48 3.85 -30.74
N GLU A 69 -11.65 3.21 -30.77
CA GLU A 69 -12.13 2.33 -29.70
C GLU A 69 -11.15 1.19 -29.37
N ARG A 70 -10.54 0.58 -30.40
CA ARG A 70 -9.52 -0.47 -30.22
C ARG A 70 -8.29 0.03 -29.44
N ARG A 71 -7.85 1.27 -29.68
CA ARG A 71 -6.72 1.86 -28.94
C ARG A 71 -7.12 2.20 -27.51
N LYS A 72 -8.36 2.68 -27.28
CA LYS A 72 -8.89 2.92 -25.94
C LYS A 72 -8.89 1.64 -25.10
N LYS A 73 -9.44 0.54 -25.63
CA LYS A 73 -9.46 -0.77 -24.93
C LYS A 73 -8.07 -1.32 -24.63
N MET A 74 -7.13 -1.21 -25.57
CA MET A 74 -5.76 -1.68 -25.35
C MET A 74 -5.03 -0.89 -24.25
N VAL A 75 -5.18 0.44 -24.24
CA VAL A 75 -4.61 1.30 -23.19
C VAL A 75 -5.26 0.98 -21.84
N ASP A 76 -6.58 0.81 -21.82
CA ASP A 76 -7.32 0.50 -20.60
C ASP A 76 -6.95 -0.87 -20.02
N PHE A 77 -6.80 -1.89 -20.88
CA PHE A 77 -6.31 -3.21 -20.50
C PHE A 77 -4.91 -3.15 -19.88
N GLY A 78 -3.95 -2.54 -20.59
CA GLY A 78 -2.57 -2.45 -20.11
C GLY A 78 -2.45 -1.69 -18.79
N TYR A 79 -3.27 -0.65 -18.65
CA TYR A 79 -3.42 0.12 -17.43
C TYR A 79 -3.91 -0.72 -16.24
N HIS A 80 -4.97 -1.51 -16.43
CA HIS A 80 -5.52 -2.36 -15.37
C HIS A 80 -4.51 -3.44 -14.92
N ILE A 81 -3.81 -4.07 -15.87
CA ILE A 81 -2.78 -5.07 -15.57
C ILE A 81 -1.58 -4.45 -14.84
N LEU A 82 -1.08 -3.30 -15.29
CA LEU A 82 0.03 -2.61 -14.64
C LEU A 82 -0.29 -2.30 -13.17
N ILE A 83 -1.48 -1.79 -12.89
CA ILE A 83 -1.88 -1.46 -11.52
C ILE A 83 -2.13 -2.69 -10.67
N ALA A 84 -2.70 -3.74 -11.23
CA ALA A 84 -2.81 -5.01 -10.53
C ALA A 84 -1.43 -5.48 -10.06
N LEU A 85 -0.41 -5.45 -10.94
CA LEU A 85 0.95 -5.86 -10.58
C LEU A 85 1.56 -4.96 -9.49
N LEU A 86 1.43 -3.63 -9.62
CA LEU A 86 1.96 -2.69 -8.63
C LEU A 86 1.29 -2.88 -7.26
N LEU A 87 -0.03 -3.03 -7.21
CA LEU A 87 -0.78 -3.25 -5.98
C LEU A 87 -0.49 -4.62 -5.36
N LEU A 88 -0.27 -5.65 -6.16
CA LEU A 88 0.09 -6.99 -5.69
C LEU A 88 1.43 -6.96 -4.95
N ILE A 89 2.45 -6.35 -5.58
CA ILE A 89 3.78 -6.22 -5.00
C ILE A 89 3.71 -5.35 -3.75
N ALA A 90 3.08 -4.18 -3.84
CA ALA A 90 2.95 -3.25 -2.72
C ALA A 90 2.22 -3.87 -1.52
N GLY A 91 1.07 -4.51 -1.76
CA GLY A 91 0.29 -5.18 -0.72
C GLY A 91 1.07 -6.33 -0.08
N SER A 92 1.78 -7.14 -0.87
CA SER A 92 2.60 -8.24 -0.36
C SER A 92 3.75 -7.73 0.51
N VAL A 93 4.49 -6.72 0.04
CA VAL A 93 5.57 -6.08 0.80
C VAL A 93 5.04 -5.52 2.13
N TYR A 94 3.89 -4.86 2.11
CA TYR A 94 3.30 -4.28 3.32
C TYR A 94 2.85 -5.34 4.33
N ILE A 95 2.24 -6.43 3.86
CA ILE A 95 1.87 -7.57 4.71
C ILE A 95 3.12 -8.20 5.32
N THR A 96 4.16 -8.46 4.53
CA THR A 96 5.41 -9.04 5.01
C THR A 96 6.06 -8.16 6.07
N SER A 97 6.25 -6.87 5.79
CA SER A 97 6.77 -5.89 6.76
C SER A 97 5.94 -5.84 8.04
N THR A 98 4.61 -5.94 7.93
CA THR A 98 3.71 -5.94 9.10
C THR A 98 3.84 -7.23 9.92
N LYS A 99 4.03 -8.38 9.27
CA LYS A 99 4.26 -9.66 9.97
C LYS A 99 5.59 -9.64 10.73
N GLU A 100 6.65 -9.16 10.11
CA GLU A 100 7.94 -8.94 10.76
C GLU A 100 7.78 -8.03 11.98
N LEU A 101 7.09 -6.88 11.82
CA LEU A 101 6.85 -5.95 12.92
C LEU A 101 6.04 -6.61 14.06
N LYS A 102 5.04 -7.43 13.71
CA LYS A 102 4.24 -8.17 14.68
C LYS A 102 5.10 -9.16 15.45
N ASP A 103 5.96 -9.91 14.77
CA ASP A 103 6.82 -10.89 15.41
C ASP A 103 7.86 -10.20 16.31
N THR A 104 8.47 -9.11 15.86
CA THR A 104 9.34 -8.29 16.70
C THR A 104 8.63 -7.76 17.94
N SER A 105 7.38 -7.29 17.80
CA SER A 105 6.60 -6.72 18.92
C SER A 105 6.26 -7.73 20.03
N LYS A 106 6.43 -9.04 19.78
CA LYS A 106 6.32 -10.08 20.81
C LYS A 106 7.54 -10.10 21.74
N HIS A 107 8.70 -9.68 21.24
CA HIS A 107 9.98 -9.74 21.96
C HIS A 107 10.43 -8.37 22.46
N VAL A 108 10.03 -7.30 21.77
CA VAL A 108 10.41 -5.93 22.09
C VAL A 108 9.16 -5.08 22.27
N THR A 109 9.03 -4.43 23.42
CA THR A 109 7.99 -3.43 23.65
C THR A 109 8.62 -2.05 23.67
N TRP A 110 8.16 -1.18 22.78
CA TRP A 110 8.62 0.21 22.71
C TRP A 110 7.68 1.12 23.47
N PHE A 111 8.24 2.10 24.17
CA PHE A 111 7.50 3.16 24.85
C PHE A 111 7.84 4.52 24.23
N LEU A 112 6.82 5.31 23.94
CA LEU A 112 6.95 6.69 23.50
C LEU A 112 6.21 7.57 24.49
N ASN A 113 6.89 8.59 25.04
CA ASN A 113 6.32 9.50 26.04
C ASN A 113 5.71 8.78 27.27
N GLY A 114 6.29 7.63 27.68
CA GLY A 114 5.79 6.83 28.80
C GLY A 114 4.61 5.92 28.47
N GLU A 115 4.06 5.96 27.25
CA GLU A 115 2.98 5.10 26.79
C GLU A 115 3.49 3.97 25.89
N LYS A 116 2.79 2.82 25.91
CA LYS A 116 3.08 1.70 25.01
C LYS A 116 2.80 2.13 23.56
N SER A 117 3.79 1.95 22.69
CA SER A 117 3.72 2.40 21.29
C SER A 117 2.59 1.72 20.51
N LYS A 118 1.85 2.49 19.73
CA LYS A 118 0.73 2.05 18.89
C LYS A 118 1.22 1.76 17.48
N LEU A 119 1.56 0.50 17.23
CA LEU A 119 2.09 0.07 15.92
C LEU A 119 1.00 -0.08 14.84
N LEU A 120 -0.27 -0.14 15.22
CA LEU A 120 -1.43 -0.31 14.32
C LEU A 120 -1.36 -1.56 13.43
N ILE A 121 -0.72 -2.64 13.89
CA ILE A 121 -0.49 -3.90 13.15
C ILE A 121 -1.77 -4.41 12.47
N GLY A 122 -2.91 -4.42 13.17
CA GLY A 122 -4.19 -4.88 12.62
C GLY A 122 -4.64 -4.04 11.41
N LEU A 123 -4.52 -2.71 11.51
CA LEU A 123 -4.89 -1.80 10.42
C LEU A 123 -3.92 -1.93 9.24
N LYS A 124 -2.62 -2.14 9.49
CA LYS A 124 -1.63 -2.39 8.44
C LYS A 124 -1.90 -3.70 7.68
N MET A 125 -2.17 -4.79 8.40
CA MET A 125 -2.58 -6.08 7.81
C MET A 125 -3.85 -5.93 6.97
N PHE A 126 -4.82 -5.15 7.46
CA PHE A 126 -6.07 -4.89 6.75
C PHE A 126 -5.82 -4.09 5.47
N ALA A 127 -5.04 -3.01 5.54
CA ALA A 127 -4.69 -2.19 4.37
C ALA A 127 -3.94 -2.99 3.29
N GLY A 128 -2.98 -3.82 3.71
CA GLY A 128 -2.26 -4.71 2.80
C GLY A 128 -3.19 -5.73 2.13
N SER A 129 -4.06 -6.37 2.91
CA SER A 129 -5.06 -7.31 2.39
C SER A 129 -6.04 -6.65 1.41
N LEU A 130 -6.47 -5.41 1.69
CA LEU A 130 -7.32 -4.65 0.79
C LEU A 130 -6.64 -4.36 -0.56
N ALA A 131 -5.33 -4.09 -0.57
CA ALA A 131 -4.58 -3.92 -1.81
C ALA A 131 -4.51 -5.22 -2.65
N ILE A 132 -4.44 -6.39 -2.00
CA ILE A 132 -4.52 -7.69 -2.68
C ILE A 132 -5.92 -7.92 -3.25
N ILE A 133 -6.98 -7.63 -2.50
CA ILE A 133 -8.36 -7.71 -3.00
C ILE A 133 -8.54 -6.78 -4.20
N GLN A 134 -8.02 -5.55 -4.10
CA GLN A 134 -8.07 -4.58 -5.19
C GLN A 134 -7.32 -5.05 -6.42
N THR A 135 -6.18 -5.71 -6.27
CA THR A 135 -5.46 -6.38 -7.36
C THR A 135 -6.38 -7.34 -8.10
N ALA A 136 -7.07 -8.23 -7.38
CA ALA A 136 -7.99 -9.19 -7.98
C ALA A 136 -9.11 -8.47 -8.77
N LEU A 137 -9.66 -7.37 -8.24
CA LEU A 137 -10.65 -6.57 -8.95
C LEU A 137 -10.10 -5.96 -10.25
N TYR A 138 -8.88 -5.41 -10.23
CA TYR A 138 -8.24 -4.88 -11.43
C TYR A 138 -8.03 -5.95 -12.50
N VAL A 139 -7.60 -7.16 -12.10
CA VAL A 139 -7.45 -8.30 -13.02
C VAL A 139 -8.80 -8.71 -13.59
N VAL A 140 -9.83 -8.84 -12.76
CA VAL A 140 -11.18 -9.19 -13.21
C VAL A 140 -11.67 -8.19 -14.26
N VAL A 141 -11.55 -6.89 -13.99
CA VAL A 141 -11.94 -5.85 -14.97
C VAL A 141 -11.11 -5.96 -16.26
N ALA A 142 -9.80 -6.16 -16.15
CA ALA A 142 -8.94 -6.34 -17.33
C ALA A 142 -9.39 -7.50 -18.23
N LEU A 143 -9.86 -8.61 -17.66
CA LEU A 143 -10.33 -9.75 -18.44
C LEU A 143 -11.64 -9.49 -19.22
N PHE A 144 -12.40 -8.45 -18.84
CA PHE A 144 -13.65 -8.09 -19.49
C PHE A 144 -13.54 -6.88 -20.45
N ILE A 145 -12.35 -6.29 -20.61
CA ILE A 145 -12.05 -5.20 -21.56
C ILE A 145 -11.70 -5.76 -22.94
#